data_AF-A0A1Q7KZR7-F1
#
_entry.id   AF-A0A1Q7KZR7-F1
#
_cell.length_a   1.000
_cell.length_b   1.000
_cell.length_c   1.000
_cell.angle_alpha   90.00
_cell.angle_beta   90.00
_cell.angle_gamma   90.00
#
_symmetry.space_group_name_H-M   'P 1'
#
loop_
_entity.id
_entity.type
_entity.pdbx_description
1 polymer ?
#
loop_
_entity_poly.entity_id
_entity_poly.type
_entity_poly.pdbx_seq_one_letter_code
_entity_poly.pdbx_strand_id
1 'polypeptide(L)'
;MITIKFLGGAKKSFSRDSLTIESDPMSVSDLLNYLQKILPRNPTFDMKNILVAVNGVDSSALQGQNTNLKDGDIITIIPLVHGGGLNRKRYVIVNTNVELIKLKKTEDDPVTFLEVLRGKYPNLVIQGIQSNYILDLKHVKKVLTLSLAAEKAGELLSNKMETDIIMRFACTRQISDAITKVGLQKGIDYVLVIVGKRSSIDKLFREIKHVLIIHWTFANNAKFIQQEFSITRKELDSIISTTPLEDVLAERSAVLFR
;
A
#
# COMPACT_ATOMS: atom_id res chain seq x y z
N MET A 1 -37.04 21.28 -0.80
CA MET A 1 -35.86 21.29 0.09
C MET A 1 -35.52 19.88 0.54
N ILE A 2 -34.39 19.36 0.07
CA ILE A 2 -33.83 18.08 0.52
C ILE A 2 -32.55 18.34 1.33
N THR A 3 -32.28 17.50 2.33
CA THR A 3 -31.08 17.59 3.16
C THR A 3 -30.17 16.40 2.91
N ILE A 4 -28.93 16.65 2.51
CA ILE A 4 -27.92 15.63 2.25
C ILE A 4 -26.93 15.62 3.41
N LYS A 5 -26.78 14.49 4.08
CA LYS A 5 -25.79 14.25 5.13
C LYS A 5 -24.64 13.44 4.56
N PHE A 6 -23.41 13.90 4.76
CA PHE A 6 -22.21 13.17 4.38
C PHE A 6 -21.68 12.38 5.57
N LEU A 7 -21.32 11.10 5.39
CA LEU A 7 -20.64 10.30 6.41
C LEU A 7 -19.26 9.82 5.93
N GLY A 8 -18.39 9.47 6.88
CA GLY A 8 -17.09 8.89 6.61
C GLY A 8 -16.21 9.73 5.66
N GLY A 9 -15.66 9.10 4.62
CA GLY A 9 -14.84 9.75 3.61
C GLY A 9 -15.55 10.86 2.84
N ALA A 10 -16.88 10.83 2.73
CA ALA A 10 -17.65 11.85 2.01
C ALA A 10 -17.56 13.21 2.70
N LYS A 11 -17.55 13.28 4.04
CA LYS A 11 -17.37 14.53 4.79
C LYS A 11 -16.08 15.26 4.40
N LYS A 12 -15.00 14.50 4.23
CA LYS A 12 -13.69 15.02 3.84
C LYS A 12 -13.68 15.52 2.39
N SER A 13 -14.34 14.78 1.49
CA SER A 13 -14.40 15.15 0.07
C SER A 13 -15.24 16.38 -0.20
N PHE A 14 -16.35 16.55 0.52
CA PHE A 14 -17.23 17.71 0.35
C PHE A 14 -16.90 18.90 1.26
N SER A 15 -15.93 18.73 2.17
CA SER A 15 -15.50 19.71 3.18
C SER A 15 -16.67 20.29 3.99
N ARG A 16 -17.71 19.49 4.20
CA ARG A 16 -18.93 19.87 4.94
C ARG A 16 -19.63 18.61 5.45
N ASP A 17 -20.36 18.75 6.54
CA ASP A 17 -21.15 17.65 7.12
C ASP A 17 -22.48 17.42 6.42
N SER A 18 -23.05 18.48 5.85
CA SER A 18 -24.32 18.42 5.12
C SER A 18 -24.42 19.48 4.02
N LEU A 19 -25.39 19.29 3.14
CA LEU A 19 -25.77 20.21 2.07
C LEU A 19 -27.29 20.22 1.96
N THR A 20 -27.88 21.40 1.84
CA THR A 20 -29.31 21.57 1.54
C THR A 20 -29.45 22.00 0.09
N ILE A 21 -30.42 21.42 -0.62
CA ILE A 21 -30.76 21.78 -2.00
C ILE A 21 -32.26 22.14 -2.05
N GLU A 22 -32.58 23.29 -2.62
CA GLU A 22 -33.96 23.61 -3.03
C GLU A 22 -34.30 22.74 -4.24
N SER A 23 -35.33 21.91 -4.10
CA SER A 23 -35.54 20.75 -4.97
C SER A 23 -36.77 20.94 -5.82
N ASP A 24 -36.60 20.94 -7.14
CA ASP A 24 -37.57 20.36 -8.05
C ASP A 24 -37.61 18.82 -7.86
N PRO A 25 -38.67 18.12 -8.27
CA PRO A 25 -38.71 16.66 -8.21
C PRO A 25 -37.49 16.04 -8.92
N MET A 26 -36.70 15.24 -8.22
CA MET A 26 -35.50 14.62 -8.78
C MET A 26 -35.33 13.18 -8.27
N SER A 27 -34.66 12.35 -9.05
CA SER A 27 -34.31 10.99 -8.63
C SER A 27 -32.99 10.95 -7.84
N VAL A 28 -32.70 9.82 -7.19
CA VAL A 28 -31.37 9.55 -6.62
C VAL A 28 -30.28 9.67 -7.69
N SER A 29 -30.53 9.21 -8.92
CA SER A 29 -29.59 9.34 -10.04
C SER A 29 -29.25 10.82 -10.33
N ASP A 30 -30.27 11.67 -10.39
CA ASP A 30 -30.10 13.11 -10.66
C ASP A 30 -29.30 13.78 -9.53
N LEU A 31 -29.60 13.43 -8.28
CA LEU A 31 -28.84 13.89 -7.13
C LEU A 31 -27.36 13.48 -7.22
N LEU A 32 -27.06 12.23 -7.57
CA LEU A 32 -25.68 11.77 -7.70
C LEU A 32 -24.94 12.48 -8.83
N ASN A 33 -25.60 12.71 -9.96
CA ASN A 33 -25.05 13.50 -11.06
C ASN A 33 -24.77 14.95 -10.65
N TYR A 34 -25.66 15.56 -9.86
CA TYR A 34 -25.44 16.89 -9.29
C TYR A 34 -24.22 16.90 -8.34
N LEU A 35 -24.17 15.96 -7.40
CA LEU A 35 -23.07 15.82 -6.44
C LEU A 35 -21.72 15.62 -7.14
N GLN A 36 -21.69 14.88 -8.26
CA GLN A 36 -20.49 14.68 -9.07
C GLN A 36 -20.00 16.00 -9.70
N LYS A 37 -20.91 16.88 -10.13
CA LYS A 37 -20.55 18.18 -10.74
C LYS A 37 -19.97 19.16 -9.72
N ILE A 38 -20.46 19.12 -8.48
CA ILE A 38 -19.99 20.01 -7.40
C ILE A 38 -18.81 19.44 -6.60
N LEU A 39 -18.41 18.20 -6.89
CA LEU A 39 -17.30 17.55 -6.21
C LEU A 39 -15.98 18.30 -6.49
N PRO A 40 -15.19 18.67 -5.46
CA PRO A 40 -13.88 19.27 -5.67
C PRO A 40 -12.95 18.32 -6.44
N ARG A 41 -12.11 18.86 -7.35
CA ARG A 41 -11.11 18.06 -8.08
C ARG A 41 -10.13 17.32 -7.14
N ASN A 42 -9.99 17.76 -5.89
CA ASN A 42 -9.20 17.12 -4.84
C ASN A 42 -9.81 17.41 -3.45
N PRO A 43 -9.99 16.41 -2.56
CA PRO A 43 -9.65 15.00 -2.75
C PRO A 43 -10.70 14.25 -3.59
N THR A 44 -10.25 13.24 -4.35
CA THR A 44 -11.11 12.40 -5.20
C THR A 44 -12.11 11.59 -4.37
N PHE A 45 -13.37 11.58 -4.76
CA PHE A 45 -14.43 10.77 -4.17
C PHE A 45 -15.01 9.82 -5.22
N ASP A 46 -15.07 8.53 -4.90
CA ASP A 46 -15.59 7.53 -5.81
C ASP A 46 -17.11 7.38 -5.66
N MET A 47 -17.86 8.08 -6.51
CA MET A 47 -19.31 8.04 -6.56
C MET A 47 -19.90 6.67 -6.90
N LYS A 48 -19.10 5.75 -7.46
CA LYS A 48 -19.58 4.40 -7.81
C LYS A 48 -19.63 3.47 -6.61
N ASN A 49 -18.90 3.79 -5.54
CA ASN A 49 -18.74 2.93 -4.36
C ASN A 49 -19.32 3.59 -3.10
N ILE A 50 -20.59 3.97 -3.21
CA ILE A 50 -21.37 4.59 -2.13
C ILE A 50 -22.66 3.81 -1.89
N LEU A 51 -23.11 3.81 -0.64
CA LEU A 51 -24.47 3.51 -0.24
C LEU A 51 -25.21 4.82 -0.06
N VAL A 52 -26.43 4.88 -0.59
CA VAL A 52 -27.33 6.03 -0.47
C VAL A 52 -28.50 5.61 0.38
N ALA A 53 -28.69 6.24 1.53
CA ALA A 53 -29.85 6.00 2.39
C ALA A 53 -30.83 7.18 2.30
N VAL A 54 -32.09 6.92 1.98
CA VAL A 54 -33.19 7.90 1.97
C VAL A 54 -34.01 7.69 3.25
N ASN A 55 -34.06 8.71 4.11
CA ASN A 55 -34.71 8.66 5.43
C ASN A 55 -34.28 7.47 6.29
N GLY A 56 -33.00 7.08 6.17
CA GLY A 56 -32.41 5.96 6.92
C GLY A 56 -32.57 4.58 6.27
N VAL A 57 -33.28 4.47 5.15
CA VAL A 57 -33.45 3.22 4.38
C VAL A 57 -32.53 3.23 3.17
N ASP A 58 -31.79 2.14 2.92
CA ASP A 58 -30.97 2.02 1.71
C ASP A 58 -31.85 2.16 0.46
N SER A 59 -31.47 3.05 -0.46
CA SER A 59 -32.11 3.25 -1.75
C SER A 59 -32.28 1.96 -2.54
N SER A 60 -31.38 0.98 -2.39
CA SER A 60 -31.48 -0.33 -3.04
C SER A 60 -32.73 -1.12 -2.61
N ALA A 61 -33.20 -0.92 -1.38
CA ALA A 61 -34.44 -1.49 -0.85
C ALA A 61 -35.69 -0.69 -1.26
N LEU A 62 -35.50 0.45 -1.94
CA LEU A 62 -36.55 1.26 -2.55
C LEU A 62 -36.60 0.98 -4.06
N GLN A 63 -36.32 1.99 -4.89
CA GLN A 63 -36.24 1.86 -6.36
C GLN A 63 -34.81 2.09 -6.86
N GLY A 64 -33.81 1.94 -5.98
CA GLY A 64 -32.40 2.20 -6.28
C GLY A 64 -32.20 3.63 -6.75
N GLN A 65 -31.50 3.79 -7.88
CA GLN A 65 -31.24 5.08 -8.51
C GLN A 65 -32.50 5.79 -9.03
N ASN A 66 -33.59 5.06 -9.25
CA ASN A 66 -34.87 5.61 -9.70
C ASN A 66 -35.76 6.10 -8.55
N THR A 67 -35.30 6.01 -7.30
CA THR A 67 -36.05 6.51 -6.15
C THR A 67 -36.27 8.01 -6.29
N ASN A 68 -37.53 8.44 -6.36
CA ASN A 68 -37.91 9.86 -6.42
C ASN A 68 -37.79 10.50 -5.04
N LEU A 69 -37.00 11.57 -4.96
CA LEU A 69 -36.78 12.35 -3.74
C LEU A 69 -37.86 13.42 -3.61
N LYS A 70 -38.33 13.63 -2.39
CA LYS A 70 -39.41 14.57 -2.04
C LYS A 70 -38.91 15.67 -1.13
N ASP A 71 -39.66 16.76 -1.08
CA ASP A 71 -39.44 17.82 -0.10
C ASP A 71 -39.44 17.25 1.33
N GLY A 72 -38.44 17.65 2.12
CA GLY A 72 -38.23 17.17 3.48
C GLY A 72 -37.36 15.92 3.62
N ASP A 73 -37.01 15.24 2.52
CA ASP A 73 -36.18 14.02 2.59
C ASP A 73 -34.78 14.29 3.16
N ILE A 74 -34.30 13.34 3.96
CA ILE A 74 -32.94 13.28 4.46
C ILE A 74 -32.20 12.16 3.71
N ILE A 75 -31.26 12.55 2.87
CA ILE A 75 -30.41 11.65 2.10
C ILE A 75 -29.07 11.53 2.81
N THR A 76 -28.61 10.32 3.10
CA THR A 76 -27.28 10.09 3.68
C THR A 76 -26.38 9.41 2.67
N ILE A 77 -25.25 10.04 2.34
CA ILE A 77 -24.21 9.49 1.47
C ILE A 77 -23.15 8.81 2.32
N ILE A 78 -23.04 7.48 2.18
CA ILE A 78 -22.16 6.63 2.96
C ILE A 78 -21.16 5.97 2.00
N PRO A 79 -19.88 6.33 2.00
CA PRO A 79 -18.89 5.60 1.20
C PRO A 79 -18.78 4.17 1.73
N LEU A 80 -18.96 3.17 0.86
CA LEU A 80 -18.82 1.75 1.21
C LEU A 80 -17.36 1.42 1.59
N VAL A 81 -16.42 2.21 1.06
CA VAL A 81 -14.99 2.07 1.33
C VAL A 81 -14.60 2.95 2.52
N HIS A 82 -14.36 2.31 3.66
CA HIS A 82 -13.87 2.96 4.87
C HIS A 82 -12.38 3.28 4.70
N GLY A 83 -12.04 4.51 4.31
CA GLY A 83 -10.67 5.04 4.42
C GLY A 83 -9.61 4.40 3.53
N GLY A 84 -9.95 3.98 2.31
CA GLY A 84 -9.00 3.45 1.32
C GLY A 84 -8.10 4.51 0.68
N GLY A 85 -7.34 5.27 1.47
CA GLY A 85 -6.21 6.02 0.94
C GLY A 85 -5.14 5.04 0.46
N LEU A 86 -4.54 5.27 -0.72
CA LEU A 86 -3.30 4.67 -1.23
C LEU A 86 -2.75 3.53 -0.35
N ASN A 87 -2.83 2.28 -0.83
CA ASN A 87 -2.45 1.04 -0.13
C ASN A 87 -0.98 1.03 0.37
N ARG A 88 -0.68 1.85 1.38
CA ARG A 88 0.54 1.85 2.16
C ARG A 88 0.43 0.66 3.09
N LYS A 89 1.21 -0.40 2.86
CA LYS A 89 1.23 -1.53 3.80
C LYS A 89 2.15 -1.13 4.95
N ARG A 90 1.55 -0.64 6.03
CA ARG A 90 2.26 -0.17 7.23
C ARG A 90 2.24 -1.21 8.33
N TYR A 91 3.35 -1.35 9.04
CA TYR A 91 3.47 -2.19 10.21
C TYR A 91 4.64 -1.73 11.07
N VAL A 92 4.77 -2.33 12.26
CA VAL A 92 5.86 -2.05 13.20
C VAL A 92 6.64 -3.36 13.42
N ILE A 93 7.96 -3.28 13.41
CA ILE A 93 8.87 -4.37 13.82
C ILE A 93 9.76 -3.81 14.92
N VAL A 94 9.73 -4.43 16.12
CA VAL A 94 10.58 -4.05 17.27
C VAL A 94 10.62 -2.53 17.47
N ASN A 95 9.44 -1.91 17.59
CA ASN A 95 9.24 -0.46 17.76
C ASN A 95 9.68 0.45 16.58
N THR A 96 10.05 -0.13 15.44
CA THR A 96 10.43 0.61 14.24
C THR A 96 9.30 0.58 13.21
N ASN A 97 8.92 1.74 12.66
CA ASN A 97 7.88 1.78 11.64
C ASN A 97 8.45 1.32 10.30
N VAL A 98 7.70 0.47 9.62
CA VAL A 98 8.01 0.00 8.28
C VAL A 98 6.82 0.26 7.38
N GLU A 99 7.12 0.65 6.15
CA GLU A 99 6.12 0.86 5.12
C GLU A 99 6.55 0.30 3.77
N LEU A 100 5.60 -0.33 3.10
CA LEU A 100 5.75 -0.78 1.71
C LEU A 100 4.85 0.02 0.78
N ILE A 101 5.45 0.55 -0.28
CA ILE A 101 4.78 1.25 -1.37
C ILE A 101 5.30 0.74 -2.72
N LYS A 102 4.43 0.66 -3.72
CA LYS A 102 4.80 0.23 -5.07
C LYS A 102 4.90 1.44 -5.99
N LEU A 103 6.00 1.55 -6.74
CA LEU A 103 6.22 2.63 -7.71
C LEU A 103 5.57 2.28 -9.06
N LYS A 104 5.13 3.29 -9.81
CA LYS A 104 4.76 3.14 -11.23
C LYS A 104 6.02 2.83 -12.04
N LYS A 105 5.86 2.10 -13.15
CA LYS A 105 6.95 1.78 -14.11
C LYS A 105 7.49 2.98 -14.89
N THR A 106 7.22 4.21 -14.44
CA THR A 106 7.48 5.45 -15.19
C THR A 106 8.82 6.10 -14.88
N GLU A 107 9.61 5.54 -13.96
CA GLU A 107 10.93 6.08 -13.63
C GLU A 107 11.98 5.57 -14.63
N ASP A 108 12.50 6.48 -15.45
CA ASP A 108 13.52 6.19 -16.47
C ASP A 108 14.85 5.74 -15.86
N ASP A 109 15.13 6.20 -14.63
CA ASP A 109 16.29 5.84 -13.83
C ASP A 109 15.90 5.63 -12.35
N PRO A 110 15.50 4.40 -11.97
CA PRO A 110 15.10 4.10 -10.60
C PRO A 110 16.26 4.21 -9.59
N VAL A 111 17.51 4.06 -10.04
CA VAL A 111 18.69 4.14 -9.16
C VAL A 111 18.90 5.58 -8.73
N THR A 112 18.99 6.51 -9.68
CA THR A 112 19.11 7.94 -9.40
C THR A 112 17.92 8.44 -8.59
N PHE A 113 16.70 7.97 -8.90
CA PHE A 113 15.51 8.28 -8.10
C PHE A 113 15.68 7.89 -6.62
N LEU A 114 16.12 6.65 -6.36
CA LEU A 114 16.32 6.16 -4.99
C LEU A 114 17.42 6.93 -4.25
N GLU A 115 18.50 7.31 -4.94
CA GLU A 115 19.59 8.12 -4.37
C GLU A 115 19.11 9.52 -3.98
N VAL A 116 18.30 10.17 -4.82
CA VAL A 116 17.69 11.47 -4.49
C VAL A 116 16.82 11.37 -3.24
N LEU A 117 16.02 10.31 -3.10
CA LEU A 117 15.20 10.12 -1.91
C LEU A 117 16.05 9.91 -0.64
N ARG A 118 17.12 9.12 -0.73
CA ARG A 118 18.04 8.89 0.40
C ARG A 118 18.77 10.17 0.82
N GLY A 119 19.19 10.98 -0.14
CA GLY A 119 19.81 12.29 0.12
C GLY A 119 18.86 13.26 0.84
N LYS A 120 17.57 13.27 0.45
CA LYS A 120 16.53 14.12 1.09
C LYS A 120 16.09 13.62 2.47
N TYR A 121 16.11 12.31 2.69
CA TYR A 121 15.63 11.66 3.90
C TYR A 121 16.71 10.78 4.53
N PRO A 122 17.85 11.34 4.98
CA PRO A 122 18.99 10.56 5.49
C PRO A 122 18.68 9.80 6.79
N ASN A 123 17.57 10.12 7.45
CA ASN A 123 17.11 9.46 8.67
C ASN A 123 16.12 8.30 8.41
N LEU A 124 15.86 7.99 7.14
CA LEU A 124 15.08 6.85 6.70
C LEU A 124 15.99 5.86 5.99
N VAL A 125 15.82 4.58 6.27
CA VAL A 125 16.35 3.52 5.42
C VAL A 125 15.34 3.34 4.29
N ILE A 126 15.78 3.53 3.05
CA ILE A 126 14.93 3.43 1.86
C ILE A 126 15.60 2.45 0.90
N GLN A 127 14.94 1.33 0.60
CA GLN A 127 15.46 0.31 -0.30
C GLN A 127 14.39 -0.15 -1.29
N GLY A 128 14.73 -0.19 -2.58
CA GLY A 128 13.90 -0.80 -3.60
C GLY A 128 14.16 -2.29 -3.72
N ILE A 129 13.10 -3.09 -3.71
CA ILE A 129 13.13 -4.54 -3.88
C ILE A 129 12.29 -4.90 -5.11
N GLN A 130 12.83 -5.70 -6.02
CA GLN A 130 12.07 -6.23 -7.15
C GLN A 130 10.83 -6.96 -6.65
N SER A 131 9.68 -6.62 -7.23
CA SER A 131 8.38 -7.13 -6.77
C SER A 131 8.29 -8.65 -6.89
N ASN A 132 8.99 -9.26 -7.85
CA ASN A 132 9.01 -10.72 -8.06
C ASN A 132 9.69 -11.48 -6.92
N TYR A 133 10.53 -10.81 -6.11
CA TYR A 133 11.21 -11.39 -4.95
C TYR A 133 10.44 -11.18 -3.65
N ILE A 134 9.20 -10.68 -3.72
CA ILE A 134 8.32 -10.55 -2.56
C ILE A 134 7.11 -11.45 -2.73
N LEU A 135 6.91 -12.36 -1.77
CA LEU A 135 5.73 -13.21 -1.66
C LEU A 135 4.55 -12.44 -1.10
N ASP A 136 4.69 -11.97 0.14
CA ASP A 136 3.62 -11.31 0.87
C ASP A 136 4.19 -10.43 2.00
N LEU A 137 3.29 -9.95 2.87
CA LEU A 137 3.69 -9.15 4.02
C LEU A 137 4.46 -9.94 5.08
N LYS A 138 4.19 -11.24 5.23
CA LYS A 138 4.85 -12.09 6.23
C LYS A 138 6.30 -12.33 5.82
N HIS A 139 6.57 -12.57 4.54
CA HIS A 139 7.92 -12.66 3.99
C HIS A 139 8.75 -11.43 4.32
N VAL A 140 8.25 -10.24 3.95
CA VAL A 140 8.96 -8.99 4.21
C VAL A 140 9.19 -8.77 5.70
N LYS A 141 8.19 -9.05 6.54
CA LYS A 141 8.33 -8.92 8.00
C LYS A 141 9.44 -9.80 8.56
N LYS A 142 9.54 -11.06 8.14
CA LYS A 142 10.58 -11.98 8.61
C LYS A 142 11.96 -11.49 8.21
N VAL A 143 12.15 -11.16 6.92
CA VAL A 143 13.43 -10.67 6.39
C VAL A 143 13.89 -9.38 7.08
N LEU A 144 13.00 -8.39 7.23
CA LEU A 144 13.36 -7.14 7.90
C LEU A 144 13.58 -7.28 9.40
N THR A 145 12.93 -8.24 10.06
CA THR A 145 13.22 -8.55 11.46
C THR A 145 14.67 -8.99 11.63
N LEU A 146 15.20 -9.79 10.68
CA LEU A 146 16.61 -10.21 10.69
C LEU A 146 17.55 -9.02 10.50
N SER A 147 17.30 -8.15 9.53
CA SER A 147 18.13 -6.95 9.31
C SER A 147 18.13 -6.00 10.52
N LEU A 148 16.97 -5.75 11.12
CA LEU A 148 16.84 -4.91 12.31
C LEU A 148 17.53 -5.52 13.55
N ALA A 149 17.41 -6.83 13.73
CA ALA A 149 18.11 -7.54 14.79
C ALA A 149 19.63 -7.49 14.59
N ALA A 150 20.10 -7.68 13.35
CA ALA A 150 21.50 -7.61 13.00
C ALA A 150 22.09 -6.21 13.18
N GLU A 151 21.38 -5.14 12.80
CA GLU A 151 21.79 -3.76 13.09
C GLU A 151 21.96 -3.53 14.58
N LYS A 152 20.97 -3.94 15.39
CA LYS A 152 21.03 -3.78 16.85
C LYS A 152 22.20 -4.55 17.47
N ALA A 153 22.56 -5.69 16.87
CA ALA A 153 23.67 -6.52 17.32
C ALA A 153 25.04 -6.08 16.77
N GLY A 154 25.10 -5.17 15.79
CA GLY A 154 26.35 -4.83 15.10
C GLY A 154 26.80 -5.87 14.05
N GLU A 155 25.89 -6.75 13.63
CA GLU A 155 26.13 -7.96 12.82
C GLU A 155 25.53 -7.85 11.41
N LEU A 156 25.34 -6.63 10.90
CA LEU A 156 24.86 -6.43 9.52
C LEU A 156 25.82 -7.10 8.53
N LEU A 157 25.30 -7.74 7.50
CA LEU A 157 26.09 -8.34 6.43
C LEU A 157 26.96 -7.31 5.68
N SER A 158 26.50 -6.06 5.64
CA SER A 158 27.18 -4.91 5.04
C SER A 158 27.20 -3.73 6.00
N ASN A 159 27.98 -2.68 5.72
CA ASN A 159 28.07 -1.49 6.57
C ASN A 159 26.81 -0.60 6.51
N LYS A 160 25.84 -0.94 5.66
CA LYS A 160 24.59 -0.21 5.47
C LYS A 160 23.39 -1.15 5.58
N MET A 161 22.36 -0.71 6.28
CA MET A 161 21.10 -1.44 6.42
C MET A 161 20.45 -1.72 5.05
N GLU A 162 20.48 -0.77 4.13
CA GLU A 162 19.93 -0.94 2.78
C GLU A 162 20.55 -2.14 2.05
N THR A 163 21.88 -2.29 2.17
CA THR A 163 22.63 -3.37 1.55
C THR A 163 22.38 -4.70 2.28
N ASP A 164 22.29 -4.70 3.61
CA ASP A 164 21.91 -5.89 4.37
C ASP A 164 20.52 -6.40 3.94
N ILE A 165 19.54 -5.50 3.81
CA ILE A 165 18.17 -5.85 3.38
C ILE A 165 18.20 -6.55 2.02
N ILE A 166 18.86 -6.00 1.00
CA ILE A 166 18.89 -6.66 -0.33
C ILE A 166 19.60 -8.01 -0.29
N MET A 167 20.70 -8.14 0.47
CA MET A 167 21.44 -9.39 0.62
C MET A 167 20.58 -10.47 1.29
N ARG A 168 19.79 -10.07 2.28
CA ARG A 168 18.86 -10.93 3.00
C ARG A 168 17.68 -11.38 2.15
N PHE A 169 17.13 -10.53 1.30
CA PHE A 169 16.12 -10.94 0.30
C PHE A 169 16.73 -11.85 -0.78
N ALA A 170 17.99 -11.62 -1.15
CA ALA A 170 18.69 -12.41 -2.15
C ALA A 170 19.31 -13.70 -1.61
N CYS A 171 19.19 -13.97 -0.31
CA CYS A 171 19.79 -15.14 0.36
C CYS A 171 21.29 -15.33 0.01
N THR A 172 22.07 -14.25 -0.09
CA THR A 172 23.47 -14.29 -0.54
C THR A 172 24.35 -13.32 0.24
N ARG A 173 25.63 -13.70 0.39
CA ARG A 173 26.69 -12.82 0.94
C ARG A 173 27.38 -11.97 -0.13
N GLN A 174 27.08 -12.21 -1.41
CA GLN A 174 27.67 -11.46 -2.51
C GLN A 174 26.81 -10.24 -2.86
N ILE A 175 27.32 -9.04 -2.60
CA ILE A 175 26.61 -7.78 -2.84
C ILE A 175 26.22 -7.63 -4.31
N SER A 176 27.12 -7.97 -5.24
CA SER A 176 26.87 -7.91 -6.68
C SER A 176 25.71 -8.83 -7.09
N ASP A 177 25.65 -10.04 -6.54
CA ASP A 177 24.56 -10.99 -6.77
C ASP A 177 23.23 -10.46 -6.21
N ALA A 178 23.24 -9.91 -4.99
CA ALA A 178 22.05 -9.31 -4.38
C ALA A 178 21.49 -8.12 -5.18
N ILE A 179 22.36 -7.22 -5.63
CA ILE A 179 21.97 -6.08 -6.47
C ILE A 179 21.41 -6.56 -7.80
N THR A 180 22.07 -7.52 -8.44
CA THR A 180 21.66 -8.03 -9.76
C THR A 180 20.33 -8.76 -9.68
N LYS A 181 20.12 -9.63 -8.68
CA LYS A 181 18.88 -10.41 -8.56
C LYS A 181 17.71 -9.58 -8.04
N VAL A 182 17.89 -8.93 -6.90
CA VAL A 182 16.80 -8.35 -6.10
C VAL A 182 16.73 -6.82 -6.20
N GLY A 183 17.87 -6.19 -6.53
CA GLY A 183 18.00 -4.75 -6.58
C GLY A 183 17.27 -4.08 -7.76
N LEU A 184 17.38 -2.75 -7.81
CA LEU A 184 16.76 -1.93 -8.84
C LEU A 184 17.39 -2.17 -10.22
N GLN A 185 16.54 -2.30 -11.24
CA GLN A 185 16.87 -2.39 -12.67
C GLN A 185 15.94 -1.48 -13.50
N LYS A 186 16.21 -1.29 -14.79
CA LYS A 186 15.28 -0.53 -15.63
C LYS A 186 14.09 -1.40 -16.06
N GLY A 187 12.87 -0.86 -16.01
CA GLY A 187 11.67 -1.50 -16.58
C GLY A 187 11.02 -2.62 -15.75
N ILE A 188 11.55 -2.98 -14.58
CA ILE A 188 10.94 -3.98 -13.67
C ILE A 188 10.13 -3.25 -12.58
N ASP A 189 9.16 -3.95 -11.98
CA ASP A 189 8.36 -3.43 -10.88
C ASP A 189 9.10 -3.50 -9.54
N TYR A 190 9.05 -2.44 -8.74
CA TYR A 190 9.65 -2.40 -7.40
C TYR A 190 8.65 -2.04 -6.30
N VAL A 191 8.89 -2.64 -5.14
CA VAL A 191 8.34 -2.19 -3.86
C VAL A 191 9.45 -1.47 -3.11
N LEU A 192 9.20 -0.22 -2.74
CA LEU A 192 10.06 0.47 -1.77
C LEU A 192 9.73 -0.03 -0.38
N VAL A 193 10.77 -0.49 0.31
CA VAL A 193 10.81 -0.74 1.73
C VAL A 193 11.35 0.51 2.41
N ILE A 194 10.54 1.11 3.28
CA ILE A 194 10.91 2.32 4.03
C ILE A 194 10.85 2.01 5.51
N VAL A 195 11.94 2.27 6.22
CA VAL A 195 12.07 2.02 7.66
C VAL A 195 12.50 3.31 8.37
N GLY A 196 11.81 3.67 9.46
CA GLY A 196 12.20 4.81 10.29
C GLY A 196 11.06 5.48 11.06
N LYS A 197 11.20 6.79 11.31
CA LYS A 197 10.20 7.59 12.05
C LYS A 197 8.95 7.82 11.19
N ARG A 198 7.77 7.51 11.73
CA ARG A 198 6.47 7.68 11.05
C ARG A 198 6.28 9.08 10.44
N SER A 199 6.68 10.13 11.14
CA SER A 199 6.57 11.51 10.64
C SER A 199 7.37 11.76 9.36
N SER A 200 8.58 11.18 9.25
CA SER A 200 9.43 11.28 8.07
C SER A 200 8.88 10.43 6.92
N ILE A 201 8.39 9.21 7.21
CA ILE A 201 7.73 8.35 6.21
C ILE A 201 6.49 9.06 5.63
N ASP A 202 5.68 9.69 6.48
CA ASP A 202 4.50 10.45 6.04
C ASP A 202 4.87 11.67 5.17
N LYS A 203 6.01 12.33 5.42
CA LYS A 203 6.53 13.40 4.57
C LYS A 203 6.96 12.87 3.20
N LEU A 204 7.80 11.83 3.17
CA LEU A 204 8.24 11.16 1.96
C LEU A 204 7.05 10.75 1.10
N PHE A 205 6.08 10.06 1.69
CA PHE A 205 4.88 9.60 1.00
C PHE A 205 4.11 10.74 0.32
N ARG A 206 3.96 11.91 0.96
CA ARG A 206 3.28 13.06 0.35
C ARG A 206 4.01 13.58 -0.87
N GLU A 207 5.34 13.57 -0.86
CA GLU A 207 6.19 14.02 -1.97
C GLU A 207 6.08 13.09 -3.18
N ILE A 208 6.19 11.77 -2.96
CA ILE A 208 6.22 10.79 -4.06
C ILE A 208 4.85 10.23 -4.43
N LYS A 209 3.75 10.69 -3.79
CA LYS A 209 2.38 10.18 -4.01
C LYS A 209 1.98 10.08 -5.49
N HIS A 210 2.47 11.01 -6.33
CA HIS A 210 2.15 11.07 -7.76
C HIS A 210 2.73 9.91 -8.58
N VAL A 211 3.83 9.30 -8.13
CA VAL A 211 4.49 8.16 -8.79
C VAL A 211 4.14 6.80 -8.18
N LEU A 212 3.19 6.75 -7.22
CA LEU A 212 2.80 5.49 -6.57
C LEU A 212 1.67 4.78 -7.32
N ILE A 213 1.70 3.45 -7.31
CA ILE A 213 0.58 2.61 -7.72
C ILE A 213 -0.45 2.57 -6.59
N ILE A 214 -1.69 2.93 -6.91
CA ILE A 214 -2.83 2.86 -6.00
C ILE A 214 -3.38 1.43 -6.00
N HIS A 215 -3.88 0.96 -4.86
CA HIS A 215 -4.52 -0.35 -4.71
C HIS A 215 -3.67 -1.57 -5.10
N TRP A 216 -2.34 -1.50 -4.96
CA TRP A 216 -1.46 -2.63 -5.32
C TRP A 216 -1.61 -3.84 -4.38
N THR A 217 -1.47 -5.02 -4.96
CA THR A 217 -1.41 -6.33 -4.29
C THR A 217 -0.07 -7.02 -4.60
N PHE A 218 0.31 -7.98 -3.77
CA PHE A 218 1.46 -8.83 -4.08
C PHE A 218 1.09 -9.78 -5.22
N ALA A 219 2.00 -9.95 -6.18
CA ALA A 219 1.83 -10.94 -7.22
C ALA A 219 2.09 -12.34 -6.65
N ASN A 220 1.47 -13.37 -7.24
CA ASN A 220 1.76 -14.74 -6.85
C ASN A 220 3.11 -15.17 -7.44
N ASN A 221 4.18 -14.91 -6.70
CA ASN A 221 5.55 -15.17 -7.11
C ASN A 221 6.12 -16.49 -6.57
N ALA A 222 5.31 -17.31 -5.89
CA ALA A 222 5.80 -18.48 -5.16
C ALA A 222 6.58 -19.46 -6.05
N LYS A 223 6.09 -19.72 -7.26
CA LYS A 223 6.77 -20.62 -8.22
C LYS A 223 8.10 -20.05 -8.71
N PHE A 224 8.11 -18.76 -9.05
CA PHE A 224 9.34 -18.07 -9.48
C PHE A 224 10.40 -18.11 -8.39
N ILE A 225 10.03 -17.72 -7.16
CA ILE A 225 10.94 -17.71 -6.01
C ILE A 225 11.45 -19.12 -5.69
N GLN A 226 10.59 -20.14 -5.73
CA GLN A 226 11.04 -21.53 -5.54
C GLN A 226 12.08 -21.94 -6.57
N GLN A 227 11.89 -21.58 -7.84
CA GLN A 227 12.86 -21.88 -8.90
C GLN A 227 14.16 -21.10 -8.71
N GLU A 228 14.06 -19.80 -8.47
CA GLU A 228 15.21 -18.89 -8.31
C GLU A 228 16.11 -19.31 -7.15
N PHE A 229 15.51 -19.72 -6.03
CA PHE A 229 16.25 -20.19 -4.87
C PHE A 229 16.45 -21.71 -4.85
N SER A 230 16.07 -22.46 -5.89
CA SER A 230 16.16 -23.93 -5.88
C SER A 230 15.52 -24.58 -4.64
N ILE A 231 14.35 -24.07 -4.22
CA ILE A 231 13.57 -24.60 -3.11
C ILE A 231 12.68 -25.73 -3.63
N THR A 232 12.83 -26.91 -3.05
CA THR A 232 12.12 -28.12 -3.44
C THR A 232 10.83 -28.29 -2.64
N ARG A 233 9.88 -29.06 -3.21
CA ARG A 233 8.66 -29.44 -2.49
C ARG A 233 8.96 -30.22 -1.20
N LYS A 234 9.98 -31.08 -1.22
CA LYS A 234 10.40 -31.87 -0.05
C LYS A 234 10.85 -30.98 1.12
N GLU A 235 11.59 -29.90 0.83
CA GLU A 235 11.93 -28.90 1.85
C GLU A 235 10.67 -28.22 2.42
N LEU A 236 9.74 -27.81 1.56
CA LEU A 236 8.51 -27.15 2.00
C LEU A 236 7.61 -28.05 2.84
N ASP A 237 7.44 -29.32 2.42
CA ASP A 237 6.61 -30.32 3.11
C ASP A 237 7.21 -30.70 4.49
N SER A 238 8.50 -30.44 4.72
CA SER A 238 9.16 -30.68 6.00
C SER A 238 8.92 -29.58 7.05
N ILE A 239 8.36 -28.44 6.64
CA ILE A 239 8.17 -27.27 7.51
C ILE A 239 6.74 -27.23 8.03
N ILE A 240 6.60 -27.33 9.35
CA ILE A 240 5.32 -27.25 10.04
C ILE A 240 4.95 -25.77 10.21
N SER A 241 4.39 -25.17 9.15
CA SER A 241 3.99 -23.77 9.14
C SER A 241 2.85 -23.51 8.15
N THR A 242 2.10 -22.43 8.39
CA THR A 242 1.12 -21.90 7.41
C THR A 242 1.78 -21.08 6.30
N THR A 243 3.09 -20.82 6.40
CA THR A 243 3.89 -20.04 5.45
C THR A 243 5.27 -20.67 5.21
N PRO A 244 5.33 -21.92 4.76
CA PRO A 244 6.58 -22.68 4.70
C PRO A 244 7.61 -22.03 3.78
N LEU A 245 7.20 -21.44 2.66
CA LEU A 245 8.14 -20.79 1.74
C LEU A 245 8.75 -19.53 2.35
N GLU A 246 7.96 -18.72 3.04
CA GLU A 246 8.43 -17.55 3.77
C GLU A 246 9.38 -17.94 4.91
N ASP A 247 9.14 -19.09 5.56
CA ASP A 247 10.03 -19.64 6.60
C ASP A 247 11.37 -20.10 6.02
N VAL A 248 11.39 -20.87 4.91
CA VAL A 248 12.65 -21.27 4.25
C VAL A 248 13.50 -20.06 3.88
N LEU A 249 12.87 -19.03 3.28
CA LEU A 249 13.60 -17.83 2.87
C LEU A 249 14.15 -17.07 4.07
N ALA A 250 13.37 -16.95 5.14
CA ALA A 250 13.84 -16.34 6.38
C ALA A 250 14.99 -17.14 7.00
N GLU A 251 14.92 -18.47 7.00
CA GLU A 251 16.00 -19.34 7.50
C GLU A 251 17.28 -19.14 6.68
N ARG A 252 17.19 -19.22 5.35
CA ARG A 252 18.33 -18.99 4.44
C ARG A 252 18.92 -17.59 4.59
N SER A 253 18.09 -16.60 4.89
CA SER A 253 18.49 -15.24 5.20
C SER A 253 19.16 -15.11 6.57
N ALA A 254 18.73 -15.90 7.56
CA ALA A 254 19.24 -15.88 8.94
C ALA A 254 20.61 -16.55 9.08
N VAL A 255 20.88 -17.59 8.29
CA VAL A 255 22.18 -18.29 8.28
C VAL A 255 23.29 -17.55 7.54
N LEU A 256 23.00 -16.36 7.00
CA LEU A 256 24.03 -15.45 6.52
C LEU A 256 24.67 -14.76 7.73
N PHE A 257 25.93 -15.07 8.00
CA PHE A 257 26.78 -14.40 9.00
C PHE A 257 27.98 -13.77 8.30
N ARG A 258 28.60 -12.75 8.91
CA ARG A 258 29.70 -11.97 8.33
C ARG A 258 30.96 -12.77 8.05
#